data_AF-A0A6B9G4S9-F1
#
_entry.id   AF-A0A6B9G4S9-F1
#
_cell.length_a   1.000
_cell.length_b   1.000
_cell.length_c   1.000
_cell.angle_alpha   90.00
_cell.angle_beta   90.00
_cell.angle_gamma   90.00
#
_symmetry.space_group_name_H-M   'P 1'
#
loop_
_entity.id
_entity.type
_entity.pdbx_description
1 polymer ?
#
loop_
_entity_poly.entity_id
_entity_poly.type
_entity_poly.pdbx_seq_one_letter_code
_entity_poly.pdbx_strand_id
1 'polypeptide(L)'
;MMAMTYDQIEKESKEIITLLSNSNKEVPSFFSFFEKIKYHFSIYVIFLVATYFSYPKAGFSPIWLVIVFFGLFHWFVLCCFVFSWSNIFAMADPALMQKFCLSRLIARKLRAYGIAWLIFLVVAGVASVLTVLNIFILVAGNFIFTFFMFFTFNLDISRYQLAGVLGAIEALREKFDED
;
A
#
# COMPACT_ATOMS: atom_id res chain seq x y z
N MET A 1 4.84 -3.03 22.69
CA MET A 1 5.45 -2.72 21.38
C MET A 1 6.72 -3.58 21.31
N MET A 2 6.88 -4.46 20.31
CA MET A 2 8.07 -5.33 20.24
C MET A 2 9.20 -4.50 19.63
N ALA A 3 10.14 -4.07 20.45
CA ALA A 3 11.31 -3.33 19.98
C ALA A 3 12.30 -4.33 19.35
N MET A 4 12.69 -4.07 18.11
CA MET A 4 13.65 -4.89 17.35
C MET A 4 14.97 -4.14 17.30
N THR A 5 16.08 -4.83 17.53
CA THR A 5 17.40 -4.21 17.41
C THR A 5 17.81 -4.09 15.94
N TYR A 6 18.74 -3.20 15.65
CA TYR A 6 19.29 -3.00 14.31
C TYR A 6 19.87 -4.31 13.74
N ASP A 7 20.67 -5.02 14.53
CA ASP A 7 21.31 -6.28 14.12
C ASP A 7 20.29 -7.37 13.75
N GLN A 8 19.13 -7.39 14.43
CA GLN A 8 18.04 -8.31 14.11
C GLN A 8 17.39 -7.97 12.77
N ILE A 9 17.20 -6.69 12.46
CA ILE A 9 16.64 -6.24 11.19
C ILE A 9 17.56 -6.64 10.05
N GLU A 10 18.86 -6.36 10.19
CA GLU A 10 19.85 -6.69 9.16
C GLU A 10 19.92 -8.19 8.89
N LYS A 11 20.01 -9.00 9.95
CA LYS A 11 20.07 -10.46 9.83
C LYS A 11 18.81 -11.03 9.17
N GLU A 12 17.63 -10.63 9.62
CA GLU A 12 16.36 -11.10 9.04
C GLU A 12 16.19 -10.61 7.59
N SER A 13 16.62 -9.39 7.27
CA SER A 13 16.60 -8.86 5.89
C SER A 13 17.47 -9.68 4.94
N LYS A 14 18.69 -10.04 5.34
CA LYS A 14 19.59 -10.91 4.54
C LYS A 14 18.95 -12.28 4.31
N GLU A 15 18.41 -12.90 5.36
CA GLU A 15 17.74 -14.21 5.26
C GLU A 15 16.49 -14.16 4.35
N ILE A 16 15.69 -13.09 4.41
CA ILE A 16 14.53 -12.89 3.54
C ILE A 16 14.94 -12.75 2.07
N ILE A 17 16.01 -12.00 1.77
CA ILE A 17 16.51 -11.82 0.40
C ILE A 17 16.99 -13.15 -0.18
N THR A 18 17.74 -13.93 0.59
CA THR A 18 18.22 -15.26 0.17
C THR A 18 17.06 -16.24 -0.07
N LEU A 19 16.01 -16.19 0.75
CA LEU A 19 14.81 -17.00 0.55
C LEU A 19 14.05 -16.62 -0.72
N LEU A 20 13.99 -15.33 -1.05
CA LEU A 20 13.35 -14.84 -2.27
C LEU A 20 14.17 -15.22 -3.52
N SER A 21 15.50 -15.13 -3.47
CA SER A 21 16.36 -15.46 -4.61
C SER A 21 16.36 -16.95 -4.96
N ASN A 22 16.11 -17.81 -3.97
CA ASN A 22 16.09 -19.26 -4.14
C ASN A 22 14.67 -19.82 -4.36
N SER A 23 13.68 -18.95 -4.55
CA SER A 23 12.29 -19.39 -4.71
C SER A 23 12.00 -19.90 -6.12
N ASN A 24 11.43 -21.10 -6.19
CA ASN A 24 10.91 -21.71 -7.42
C ASN A 24 9.39 -21.50 -7.61
N LYS A 25 8.79 -20.51 -6.92
CA LYS A 25 7.35 -20.25 -7.02
C LYS A 25 6.98 -19.54 -8.32
N GLU A 26 5.80 -19.86 -8.83
CA GLU A 26 5.23 -19.21 -10.01
C GLU A 26 4.94 -17.73 -9.77
N VAL A 27 5.18 -16.91 -10.80
CA VAL A 27 4.83 -15.49 -10.78
C VAL A 27 3.31 -15.37 -10.75
N PRO A 28 2.74 -14.65 -9.77
CA PRO A 28 1.29 -14.53 -9.67
C PRO A 28 0.70 -13.73 -10.85
N SER A 29 -0.55 -14.03 -11.19
CA SER A 29 -1.31 -13.31 -12.23
C SER A 29 -1.51 -11.83 -11.87
N PHE A 30 -1.62 -10.98 -12.90
CA PHE A 30 -1.86 -9.55 -12.75
C PHE A 30 -3.03 -9.24 -11.83
N PHE A 31 -4.12 -10.00 -11.87
CA PHE A 31 -5.32 -9.69 -11.08
C PHE A 31 -5.26 -10.18 -9.62
N SER A 32 -4.19 -10.88 -9.21
CA SER A 32 -4.05 -11.40 -7.84
C SER A 32 -4.00 -10.30 -6.77
N PHE A 33 -3.60 -9.08 -7.12
CA PHE A 33 -3.63 -7.94 -6.19
C PHE A 33 -5.05 -7.58 -5.76
N PHE A 34 -6.06 -7.87 -6.60
CA PHE A 34 -7.41 -7.39 -6.40
C PHE A 34 -8.01 -7.93 -5.10
N GLU A 35 -7.66 -9.16 -4.71
CA GLU A 35 -8.09 -9.73 -3.42
C GLU A 35 -7.69 -8.89 -2.21
N LYS A 36 -6.55 -8.18 -2.30
CA LYS A 36 -5.99 -7.37 -1.21
C LYS A 36 -6.62 -5.99 -1.10
N ILE A 37 -7.20 -5.46 -2.18
CA ILE A 37 -7.74 -4.09 -2.24
C ILE A 37 -9.23 -4.01 -2.61
N LYS A 38 -9.88 -5.15 -2.89
CA LYS A 38 -11.27 -5.21 -3.36
C LYS A 38 -12.22 -4.41 -2.48
N TYR A 39 -12.08 -4.47 -1.16
CA TYR A 39 -12.97 -3.76 -0.24
C TYR A 39 -12.81 -2.24 -0.36
N HIS A 40 -11.58 -1.73 -0.39
CA HIS A 40 -11.31 -0.30 -0.57
C HIS A 40 -11.82 0.20 -1.92
N PHE A 41 -11.52 -0.55 -2.99
CA PHE A 41 -11.97 -0.20 -4.34
C PHE A 41 -13.49 -0.23 -4.46
N SER A 42 -14.15 -1.27 -3.97
CA SER A 42 -15.62 -1.38 -4.00
C SER A 42 -16.30 -0.26 -3.22
N ILE A 43 -15.83 0.06 -2.01
CA ILE A 43 -16.38 1.18 -1.21
C ILE A 43 -16.21 2.49 -1.96
N TYR A 44 -15.03 2.73 -2.53
CA TYR A 44 -14.78 3.92 -3.33
C TYR A 44 -15.75 4.01 -4.53
N VAL A 45 -15.92 2.94 -5.30
CA VAL A 45 -16.82 2.90 -6.46
C VAL A 45 -18.27 3.11 -6.05
N ILE A 46 -18.72 2.50 -4.94
CA ILE A 46 -20.07 2.70 -4.41
C ILE A 46 -20.32 4.17 -4.10
N PHE A 47 -19.42 4.83 -3.37
CA PHE A 47 -19.57 6.25 -3.06
C PHE A 47 -19.43 7.14 -4.29
N LEU A 48 -18.54 6.80 -5.22
CA LEU A 48 -18.38 7.50 -6.50
C LEU A 48 -19.70 7.50 -7.28
N VAL A 49 -20.35 6.35 -7.41
CA VAL A 49 -21.67 6.23 -8.06
C VAL A 49 -22.74 6.95 -7.26
N ALA A 50 -22.72 6.85 -5.92
CA ALA A 50 -23.68 7.56 -5.08
C ALA A 50 -23.59 9.08 -5.27
N THR A 51 -22.39 9.65 -5.46
CA THR A 51 -22.21 11.10 -5.66
C THR A 51 -22.97 11.63 -6.87
N TYR A 52 -23.16 10.80 -7.90
CA TYR A 52 -23.94 11.14 -9.10
C TYR A 52 -25.43 11.39 -8.79
N PHE A 53 -25.99 10.65 -7.84
CA PHE A 53 -27.40 10.76 -7.44
C PHE A 53 -27.62 11.72 -6.25
N SER A 54 -26.57 12.37 -5.77
CA SER A 54 -26.56 13.19 -4.54
C SER A 54 -26.89 14.68 -4.77
N TYR A 55 -27.15 15.40 -3.68
CA TYR A 55 -27.75 16.75 -3.61
C TYR A 55 -26.75 17.93 -3.85
N PRO A 56 -27.18 19.09 -4.40
CA PRO A 56 -28.15 19.28 -5.46
C PRO A 56 -27.44 19.54 -6.81
N LYS A 57 -27.74 18.70 -7.80
CA LYS A 57 -27.41 18.91 -9.22
C LYS A 57 -25.92 19.12 -9.53
N ALA A 58 -25.08 18.13 -9.21
CA ALA A 58 -24.02 17.79 -10.16
C ALA A 58 -24.69 17.17 -11.41
N GLY A 59 -25.47 17.98 -12.15
CA GLY A 59 -25.88 17.58 -13.49
C GLY A 59 -24.63 17.25 -14.28
N PHE A 60 -24.73 16.31 -15.22
CA PHE A 60 -23.62 15.83 -16.08
C PHE A 60 -22.77 17.01 -16.57
N SER A 61 -21.73 17.32 -15.81
CA SER A 61 -20.82 18.43 -16.08
C SER A 61 -19.53 17.80 -16.56
N PRO A 62 -18.92 18.31 -17.64
CA PRO A 62 -17.60 17.86 -18.07
C PRO A 62 -16.59 17.81 -16.92
N ILE A 63 -16.72 18.71 -15.93
CA ILE A 63 -15.87 18.75 -14.74
C ILE A 63 -16.03 17.48 -13.89
N TRP A 64 -17.26 16.99 -13.70
CA TRP A 64 -17.52 15.77 -12.93
C TRP A 64 -16.86 14.56 -13.59
N LEU A 65 -16.98 14.42 -14.92
CA LEU A 65 -16.34 13.35 -15.68
C LEU A 65 -14.80 13.39 -15.58
N VAL A 66 -14.20 14.58 -15.63
CA VAL A 66 -12.76 14.75 -15.45
C VAL A 66 -12.32 14.30 -14.05
N ILE A 67 -13.09 14.64 -13.01
CA ILE A 67 -12.80 14.22 -11.64
C ILE A 67 -12.95 12.70 -11.47
N VAL A 68 -13.99 12.10 -12.06
CA VAL A 68 -14.15 10.63 -12.10
C VAL A 68 -12.97 9.96 -12.79
N PHE A 69 -12.60 10.45 -13.98
CA PHE A 69 -11.46 9.92 -14.72
C PHE A 69 -10.17 10.01 -13.90
N PHE A 70 -9.89 11.16 -13.30
CA PHE A 70 -8.73 11.33 -12.42
C PHE A 70 -8.75 10.37 -11.23
N GLY A 71 -9.92 10.19 -10.60
CA GLY A 71 -10.09 9.27 -9.50
C GLY A 71 -9.85 7.80 -9.89
N LEU A 72 -10.38 7.37 -11.04
CA LEU A 72 -10.16 6.02 -11.56
C LEU A 72 -8.72 5.80 -12.03
N PHE A 73 -8.11 6.81 -12.66
CA PHE A 73 -6.69 6.78 -13.04
C PHE A 73 -5.79 6.67 -11.80
N HIS A 74 -6.09 7.40 -10.73
CA HIS A 74 -5.40 7.27 -9.46
C HIS A 74 -5.51 5.84 -8.91
N TRP A 75 -6.70 5.24 -8.97
CA TRP A 75 -6.87 3.82 -8.61
C TRP A 75 -6.08 2.87 -9.48
N PHE A 76 -5.99 3.12 -10.80
CA PHE A 76 -5.13 2.35 -11.68
C PHE A 76 -3.66 2.38 -11.24
N VAL A 77 -3.13 3.55 -10.86
CA VAL A 77 -1.77 3.69 -10.32
C VAL A 77 -1.60 2.91 -9.01
N LEU A 78 -2.57 2.98 -8.10
CA LEU A 78 -2.57 2.21 -6.85
C LEU A 78 -2.57 0.70 -7.11
N CYS A 79 -3.38 0.23 -8.05
CA CYS A 79 -3.41 -1.18 -8.46
C CYS A 79 -2.04 -1.64 -8.98
N CYS A 80 -1.39 -0.86 -9.86
CA CYS A 80 -0.04 -1.14 -10.35
C CYS A 80 0.99 -1.21 -9.22
N PHE A 81 0.91 -0.28 -8.25
CA PHE A 81 1.79 -0.27 -7.09
C PHE A 81 1.59 -1.52 -6.22
N VAL A 82 0.35 -1.85 -5.86
CA VAL A 82 0.03 -3.03 -5.04
C VAL A 82 0.40 -4.32 -5.77
N PHE A 83 0.20 -4.39 -7.09
CA PHE A 83 0.64 -5.51 -7.91
C PHE A 83 2.14 -5.75 -7.80
N SER A 84 2.94 -4.70 -8.00
CA SER A 84 4.40 -4.76 -7.91
C SER A 84 4.85 -5.32 -6.55
N TRP A 85 4.31 -4.79 -5.45
CA TRP A 85 4.62 -5.29 -4.11
C TRP A 85 4.08 -6.70 -3.87
N SER A 86 2.89 -7.02 -4.36
CA SER A 86 2.31 -8.34 -4.17
C SER A 86 3.11 -9.44 -4.84
N ASN A 87 3.74 -9.15 -5.99
CA ASN A 87 4.55 -10.12 -6.72
C ASN A 87 5.83 -10.46 -5.95
N ILE A 88 6.51 -9.46 -5.41
CA ILE A 88 7.71 -9.65 -4.60
C ILE A 88 7.42 -10.58 -3.42
N PHE A 89 6.29 -10.38 -2.73
CA PHE A 89 5.93 -11.22 -1.59
C PHE A 89 5.26 -12.56 -1.97
N ALA A 90 4.64 -12.67 -3.15
CA ALA A 90 4.06 -13.93 -3.61
C ALA A 90 5.13 -14.99 -3.91
N MET A 91 6.33 -14.54 -4.30
CA MET A 91 7.50 -15.40 -4.48
C MET A 91 8.01 -15.95 -3.14
N ALA A 92 7.62 -15.38 -2.00
CA ALA A 92 7.99 -15.93 -0.69
C ALA A 92 7.02 -17.05 -0.24
N ASP A 93 7.53 -18.00 0.55
CA ASP A 93 6.66 -18.90 1.30
C ASP A 93 6.04 -18.16 2.50
N PRO A 94 4.71 -18.00 2.56
CA PRO A 94 4.05 -17.33 3.69
C PRO A 94 4.33 -18.03 5.04
N ALA A 95 4.54 -19.34 5.07
CA ALA A 95 4.87 -20.07 6.30
C ALA A 95 6.28 -19.73 6.80
N LEU A 96 7.23 -19.52 5.88
CA LEU A 96 8.58 -19.06 6.21
C LEU A 96 8.59 -17.58 6.59
N MET A 97 7.82 -16.75 5.87
CA MET A 97 7.74 -15.31 6.14
C MET A 97 7.13 -15.00 7.50
N GLN A 98 6.25 -15.84 8.04
CA GLN A 98 5.70 -15.65 9.39
C GLN A 98 6.71 -15.94 10.52
N LYS A 99 7.82 -16.64 10.24
CA LYS A 99 8.87 -16.89 11.24
C LYS A 99 9.65 -15.61 11.58
N PHE A 100 9.84 -14.75 10.59
CA PHE A 100 10.54 -13.48 10.75
C PHE A 100 9.72 -12.47 11.56
N CYS A 101 10.36 -11.83 12.52
CA CYS A 101 9.74 -10.77 13.30
C CYS A 101 9.45 -9.54 12.44
N LEU A 102 10.36 -9.20 11.51
CA LEU A 102 10.29 -8.05 10.62
C LEU A 102 9.08 -8.15 9.68
N SER A 103 8.89 -9.31 9.05
CA SER A 103 7.74 -9.55 8.17
C SER A 103 6.41 -9.43 8.91
N ARG A 104 6.31 -9.98 10.13
CA ARG A 104 5.11 -9.84 10.98
C ARG A 104 4.85 -8.40 11.39
N LEU A 105 5.90 -7.63 11.69
CA LEU A 105 5.82 -6.23 12.06
C LEU A 105 5.32 -5.38 10.87
N ILE A 106 5.90 -5.58 9.69
CA ILE A 106 5.49 -4.92 8.45
C ILE A 106 4.05 -5.27 8.11
N ALA A 107 3.67 -6.56 8.17
CA ALA A 107 2.30 -7.00 7.89
C ALA A 107 1.28 -6.38 8.86
N ARG A 108 1.62 -6.25 10.14
CA ARG A 108 0.76 -5.60 11.14
C ARG A 108 0.59 -4.11 10.85
N LYS A 109 1.67 -3.41 10.51
CA LYS A 109 1.61 -2.00 10.09
C LYS A 109 0.74 -1.89 8.84
N LEU A 110 1.04 -2.62 7.77
CA LEU A 110 0.27 -2.58 6.54
C LEU A 110 -1.23 -2.81 6.76
N ARG A 111 -1.62 -3.74 7.65
CA ARG A 111 -3.01 -3.93 8.05
C ARG A 111 -3.59 -2.72 8.77
N ALA A 112 -2.87 -2.14 9.73
CA ALA A 112 -3.33 -0.94 10.45
C ALA A 112 -3.51 0.26 9.51
N TYR A 113 -2.55 0.51 8.62
CA TYR A 113 -2.65 1.56 7.60
C TYR A 113 -3.80 1.27 6.61
N GLY A 114 -3.98 0.01 6.20
CA GLY A 114 -5.10 -0.41 5.37
C GLY A 114 -6.46 -0.15 6.03
N ILE A 115 -6.62 -0.46 7.31
CA ILE A 115 -7.86 -0.17 8.07
C ILE A 115 -8.09 1.34 8.18
N ALA A 116 -7.06 2.12 8.51
CA ALA A 116 -7.16 3.58 8.58
C ALA A 116 -7.60 4.18 7.24
N TRP A 117 -7.06 3.68 6.12
CA TRP A 117 -7.46 4.09 4.79
C TRP A 117 -8.90 3.70 4.45
N LEU A 118 -9.35 2.52 4.88
CA LEU A 118 -10.74 2.10 4.71
C LEU A 118 -11.72 3.02 5.45
N ILE A 119 -11.41 3.34 6.72
CA ILE A 119 -12.21 4.26 7.54
C ILE A 119 -12.26 5.63 6.87
N PHE A 120 -11.11 6.14 6.40
CA PHE A 120 -11.06 7.40 5.67
C PHE A 120 -11.95 7.38 4.44
N LEU A 121 -11.90 6.32 3.60
CA LEU A 121 -12.74 6.19 2.41
C LEU A 121 -14.24 6.22 2.74
N VAL A 122 -14.65 5.59 3.84
CA VAL A 122 -16.04 5.64 4.29
C VAL A 122 -16.43 7.05 4.73
N VAL A 123 -15.60 7.72 5.54
CA VAL A 123 -15.88 9.08 6.01
C VAL A 123 -15.91 10.08 4.85
N ALA A 124 -14.92 10.03 3.97
CA ALA A 124 -14.84 10.86 2.77
C ALA A 124 -15.99 10.55 1.80
N GLY A 125 -16.37 9.29 1.66
CA GLY A 125 -17.52 8.85 0.87
C GLY A 125 -18.84 9.41 1.38
N VAL A 126 -19.13 9.30 2.67
CA VAL A 126 -20.32 9.89 3.28
C VAL A 126 -20.31 11.42 3.12
N ALA A 127 -19.19 12.07 3.40
CA ALA A 127 -19.06 13.52 3.21
C ALA A 127 -19.25 13.94 1.74
N SER A 128 -18.79 13.14 0.78
CA SER A 128 -18.97 13.40 -0.66
C SER A 128 -20.41 13.29 -1.14
N VAL A 129 -21.27 12.60 -0.39
CA VAL A 129 -22.70 12.48 -0.70
C VAL A 129 -23.52 13.60 -0.04
N LEU A 130 -23.09 14.05 1.14
CA LEU A 130 -23.85 14.98 1.99
C LEU A 130 -23.45 16.46 1.85
N THR A 131 -22.35 16.77 1.18
CA THR A 131 -21.79 18.13 1.12
C THR A 131 -21.70 18.69 -0.30
N VAL A 132 -21.62 20.02 -0.40
CA VAL A 132 -21.50 20.75 -1.68
C VAL A 132 -20.21 20.42 -2.44
N LEU A 133 -19.15 20.03 -1.72
CA LEU A 133 -17.89 19.62 -2.33
C LEU A 133 -18.01 18.30 -3.10
N ASN A 134 -19.06 17.51 -2.84
CA ASN A 134 -19.45 16.34 -3.61
C ASN A 134 -18.25 15.37 -3.85
N ILE A 135 -18.12 14.84 -5.07
CA ILE A 135 -17.06 13.95 -5.55
C ILE A 135 -15.64 14.47 -5.26
N PHE A 136 -15.45 15.78 -5.14
CA PHE A 136 -14.13 16.36 -4.88
C PHE A 136 -13.55 15.87 -3.55
N ILE A 137 -14.36 15.75 -2.48
CA ILE A 137 -13.90 15.23 -1.19
C ILE A 137 -13.41 13.79 -1.35
N LEU A 138 -14.16 12.96 -2.07
CA LEU A 138 -13.81 11.56 -2.23
C LEU A 138 -12.52 11.41 -3.05
N VAL A 139 -12.42 12.11 -4.18
CA VAL A 139 -11.31 11.96 -5.12
C VAL A 139 -10.04 12.67 -4.62
N ALA A 140 -10.12 13.97 -4.34
CA ALA A 140 -8.97 14.74 -3.87
C ALA A 140 -8.57 14.31 -2.46
N GLY A 141 -9.54 14.03 -1.59
CA GLY A 141 -9.28 13.50 -0.26
C GLY A 141 -8.59 12.14 -0.32
N ASN A 142 -9.06 11.19 -1.14
CA ASN A 142 -8.38 9.91 -1.31
C ASN A 142 -6.96 10.08 -1.82
N PHE A 143 -6.75 10.94 -2.83
CA PHE A 143 -5.42 11.25 -3.36
C PHE A 143 -4.47 11.78 -2.28
N ILE A 144 -4.86 12.84 -1.57
CA ILE A 144 -4.04 13.45 -0.51
C ILE A 144 -3.78 12.43 0.60
N PHE A 145 -4.80 11.68 1.01
CA PHE A 145 -4.68 10.69 2.07
C PHE A 145 -3.74 9.55 1.68
N THR A 146 -3.77 9.07 0.44
CA THR A 146 -2.81 8.06 -0.03
C THR A 146 -1.37 8.57 -0.01
N PHE A 147 -1.11 9.82 -0.38
CA PHE A 147 0.23 10.41 -0.24
C PHE A 147 0.64 10.54 1.22
N PHE A 148 -0.24 11.05 2.08
CA PHE A 148 0.03 11.16 3.51
C PHE A 148 0.35 9.81 4.15
N MET A 149 -0.42 8.78 3.80
CA MET A 149 -0.19 7.41 4.25
C MET A 149 1.11 6.84 3.69
N PHE A 150 1.42 7.10 2.43
CA PHE A 150 2.68 6.69 1.82
C PHE A 150 3.87 7.34 2.55
N PHE A 151 3.86 8.65 2.79
CA PHE A 151 4.93 9.32 3.53
C PHE A 151 5.03 8.83 4.97
N THR A 152 3.92 8.70 5.67
CA THR A 152 3.91 8.24 7.07
C THR A 152 4.42 6.81 7.17
N PHE A 153 3.98 5.93 6.27
CA PHE A 153 4.46 4.56 6.18
C PHE A 153 5.95 4.50 5.83
N ASN A 154 6.43 5.31 4.89
CA ASN A 154 7.85 5.37 4.57
C ASN A 154 8.67 5.97 5.71
N LEU A 155 8.20 6.95 6.47
CA LEU A 155 8.91 7.45 7.65
C LEU A 155 8.97 6.39 8.76
N ASP A 156 7.87 5.68 8.95
CA ASP A 156 7.78 4.59 9.92
C ASP A 156 8.69 3.43 9.52
N ILE A 157 8.68 3.03 8.24
CA ILE A 157 9.52 1.96 7.69
C ILE A 157 10.97 2.38 7.43
N SER A 158 11.27 3.66 7.17
CA SER A 158 12.64 4.14 6.88
C SER A 158 13.61 3.84 8.01
N ARG A 159 13.13 3.86 9.25
CA ARG A 159 13.89 3.41 10.43
C ARG A 159 14.34 1.95 10.34
N TYR A 160 13.61 1.14 9.59
CA TYR A 160 13.89 -0.27 9.33
C TYR A 160 14.60 -0.49 7.97
N GLN A 161 14.28 0.29 6.93
CA GLN A 161 14.94 0.22 5.60
C GLN A 161 16.37 0.77 5.61
N LEU A 162 16.64 1.84 6.38
CA LEU A 162 18.01 2.33 6.56
C LEU A 162 18.88 1.25 7.22
N ALA A 163 18.32 0.44 8.11
CA ALA A 163 19.03 -0.68 8.72
C ALA A 163 19.32 -1.83 7.75
N GLY A 164 18.36 -2.15 6.86
CA GLY A 164 18.59 -3.15 5.82
C GLY A 164 19.59 -2.72 4.74
N VAL A 165 19.58 -1.44 4.34
CA VAL A 165 20.50 -0.90 3.32
C VAL A 165 21.91 -0.74 3.86
N LEU A 166 22.06 -0.22 5.09
CA LEU A 166 23.36 -0.10 5.74
C LEU A 166 23.99 -1.49 6.00
N GLY A 167 23.19 -2.46 6.46
CA GLY A 167 23.66 -3.84 6.63
C GLY A 167 23.97 -4.59 5.32
N ALA A 168 23.28 -4.24 4.23
CA ALA A 168 23.63 -4.74 2.89
C ALA A 168 24.91 -4.11 2.35
N ILE A 169 25.17 -2.82 2.65
CA ILE A 169 26.41 -2.12 2.31
C ILE A 169 27.58 -2.67 3.12
N GLU A 170 27.40 -2.96 4.41
CA GLU A 170 28.41 -3.61 5.26
C GLU A 170 28.75 -5.02 4.77
N ALA A 171 27.75 -5.84 4.40
CA ALA A 171 28.01 -7.16 3.81
C ALA A 171 28.73 -7.11 2.46
N LEU A 172 28.44 -6.10 1.63
CA LEU A 172 29.16 -5.90 0.38
C LEU A 172 30.61 -5.47 0.64
N ARG A 173 30.84 -4.63 1.65
CA ARG A 173 32.17 -4.20 2.04
C ARG A 173 33.02 -5.37 2.58
N GLU A 174 32.48 -6.20 3.46
CA GLU A 174 33.18 -7.39 3.96
C GLU A 174 33.58 -8.33 2.81
N LYS A 175 32.70 -8.53 1.83
CA LYS A 175 32.99 -9.38 0.67
C LYS A 175 34.06 -8.80 -0.27
N PHE A 176 34.24 -7.48 -0.28
CA PHE A 176 35.30 -6.81 -1.06
C PHE A 176 36.61 -6.70 -0.29
N ASP A 177 36.60 -6.75 1.04
CA ASP A 177 37.79 -6.76 1.89
C ASP A 177 38.39 -8.19 2.05
N GLU A 178 37.66 -9.25 1.66
CA GLU A 178 38.13 -10.66 1.63
C GLU A 178 38.78 -11.10 0.29
N ASP A 179 38.67 -10.29 -0.78
CA ASP A 179 39.33 -10.49 -2.09
C ASP A 179 40.63 -9.65 -2.22
#